data_AF-A0A953EH13-F1
#
_entry.id   AF-A0A953EH13-F1
#
_cell.length_a   1.000
_cell.length_b   1.000
_cell.length_c   1.000
_cell.angle_alpha   90.00
_cell.angle_beta   90.00
_cell.angle_gamma   90.00
#
_symmetry.space_group_name_H-M   'P 1'
#
loop_
_entity.id
_entity.type
_entity.pdbx_description
1 polymer ?
#
loop_
_entity_poly.entity_id
_entity_poly.type
_entity_poly.pdbx_seq_one_letter_code
_entity_poly.pdbx_strand_id
1 'polypeptide(L)'
;APLHERAPYFCPGCPHNTSTRVPEGSQALAGIGCHFLARYMDRSTEQFTQMGGEGTPWLGQMHFVQEKHVFANMGDGTYAHSGSLAIRAAMAAKANITFKILVNSAVAMTGGQEPEGEMTVPHIAAQVAAEGVKRIVVVSDDPDRHRDAPMIPKGVAYHHRSELDAVQRELRETPGVTVLIYDQQCATERRRKRKRNLAPQATKRAVINPRVCEDCGDCSRASNCLAVEPLETEFGRKRRIDQSACNQDFSCVEGFCPSFVTLVGAEPAKPAVKPAFAGTLPDPVLPEPREGESAWNILLAGIGGQGVTALSAILGMAAHLEGRPVRSVDMLGLAQKGGGVYVQLRIGRVGAAADDIASPRIDAGAADLLVSADMVVAHGRTARPLLGP
;
A
#
# COMPACT_ATOMS: atom_id res chain seq x y z
N ALA A 1 -19.76 15.91 -9.37
CA ALA A 1 -18.68 15.15 -8.70
C ALA A 1 -18.74 13.70 -9.17
N PRO A 2 -17.61 12.94 -9.24
CA PRO A 2 -17.70 11.50 -9.51
C PRO A 2 -18.55 10.83 -8.42
N LEU A 3 -19.36 9.85 -8.79
CA LEU A 3 -20.21 9.10 -7.87
C LEU A 3 -19.37 8.25 -6.90
N HIS A 4 -18.20 7.79 -7.35
CA HIS A 4 -17.26 6.98 -6.58
C HIS A 4 -15.82 7.35 -6.91
N GLU A 5 -14.92 7.19 -5.94
CA GLU A 5 -13.48 7.41 -6.10
C GLU A 5 -12.71 6.20 -5.57
N ARG A 6 -11.66 5.78 -6.28
CA ARG A 6 -10.77 4.70 -5.82
C ARG A 6 -9.78 5.27 -4.80
N ALA A 7 -10.23 5.35 -3.55
CA ALA A 7 -9.37 5.73 -2.44
C ALA A 7 -8.16 4.78 -2.35
N PRO A 8 -6.94 5.30 -2.17
CA PRO A 8 -5.76 4.50 -1.90
C PRO A 8 -5.95 3.54 -0.72
N TYR A 9 -5.44 2.31 -0.84
CA TYR A 9 -5.69 1.28 0.17
C TYR A 9 -4.47 0.37 0.40
N PHE A 10 -4.47 -0.37 1.51
CA PHE A 10 -3.39 -1.31 1.81
C PHE A 10 -3.42 -2.54 0.89
N CYS A 11 -2.23 -3.05 0.56
CA CYS A 11 -2.09 -4.32 -0.16
C CYS A 11 -2.75 -5.48 0.62
N PRO A 12 -3.21 -6.55 -0.06
CA PRO A 12 -3.69 -7.75 0.62
C PRO A 12 -2.70 -8.27 1.67
N GLY A 13 -3.17 -8.53 2.89
CA GLY A 13 -2.32 -9.00 4.00
C GLY A 13 -1.23 -8.03 4.45
N CYS A 14 -1.33 -6.73 4.11
CA CYS A 14 -0.37 -5.73 4.57
C CYS A 14 -0.37 -5.64 6.12
N PRO A 15 0.80 -5.61 6.77
CA PRO A 15 0.89 -5.46 8.23
C PRO A 15 0.25 -4.17 8.76
N HIS A 16 0.20 -3.12 7.93
CA HIS A 16 -0.41 -1.84 8.29
C HIS A 16 -1.94 -1.91 8.48
N ASN A 17 -2.61 -2.96 8.00
CA ASN A 17 -4.03 -3.17 8.32
C ASN A 17 -4.28 -3.32 9.83
N THR A 18 -3.29 -3.88 10.54
CA THR A 18 -3.29 -4.03 12.00
C THR A 18 -2.49 -2.90 12.65
N SER A 19 -1.27 -2.65 12.17
CA SER A 19 -0.34 -1.76 12.86
C SER A 19 -0.72 -0.29 12.86
N THR A 20 -1.61 0.17 11.97
CA THR A 20 -2.09 1.56 11.98
C THR A 20 -3.32 1.78 12.86
N ARG A 21 -3.93 0.73 13.41
CA ARG A 21 -5.03 0.86 14.38
C ARG A 21 -4.52 1.45 15.68
N VAL A 22 -5.34 2.29 16.29
CA VAL A 22 -5.09 2.88 17.62
C VAL A 22 -6.24 2.55 18.56
N PRO A 23 -6.02 2.56 19.89
CA PRO A 23 -7.07 2.31 20.86
C PRO A 23 -8.20 3.33 20.73
N GLU A 24 -9.41 2.91 21.09
CA GLU A 24 -10.58 3.80 21.15
C GLU A 24 -10.28 5.07 21.96
N GLY A 25 -10.76 6.21 21.45
CA GLY A 25 -10.49 7.54 21.99
C GLY A 25 -9.10 8.10 21.67
N SER A 26 -8.22 7.34 21.02
CA SER A 26 -6.89 7.82 20.64
C SER A 26 -6.87 8.34 19.21
N GLN A 27 -5.92 9.23 18.93
CA GLN A 27 -5.64 9.71 17.57
C GLN A 27 -4.23 9.32 17.12
N ALA A 28 -4.06 9.18 15.80
CA ALA A 28 -2.76 8.99 15.17
C ALA A 28 -2.42 10.13 14.20
N LEU A 29 -1.13 10.45 14.15
CA LEU A 29 -0.50 11.30 13.16
C LEU A 29 0.17 10.41 12.11
N ALA A 30 0.06 10.79 10.84
CA ALA A 30 0.75 10.14 9.73
C ALA A 30 2.00 10.92 9.30
N GLY A 31 2.90 10.24 8.62
CA GLY A 31 3.90 10.87 7.77
C GLY A 31 3.85 10.32 6.36
N ILE A 32 4.98 10.35 5.68
CA ILE A 32 5.08 9.84 4.30
C ILE A 32 5.65 8.42 4.33
N GLY A 33 4.82 7.47 3.93
CA GLY A 33 5.11 6.03 3.93
C GLY A 33 3.81 5.25 3.75
N CYS A 34 3.84 3.93 3.55
CA CYS A 34 2.60 3.17 3.30
C CYS A 34 1.53 3.44 4.37
N HIS A 35 1.94 3.66 5.62
CA HIS A 35 1.06 4.04 6.72
C HIS A 35 0.26 5.34 6.50
N PHE A 36 0.70 6.24 5.61
CA PHE A 36 -0.05 7.43 5.17
C PHE A 36 -1.44 7.07 4.67
N LEU A 37 -1.58 5.89 4.05
CA LEU A 37 -2.86 5.42 3.50
C LEU A 37 -3.94 5.24 4.57
N ALA A 38 -3.56 5.12 5.85
CA ALA A 38 -4.51 5.10 6.97
C ALA A 38 -5.40 6.35 7.03
N ARG A 39 -4.95 7.50 6.48
CA ARG A 39 -5.74 8.73 6.37
C ARG A 39 -7.00 8.57 5.52
N TYR A 40 -6.96 7.67 4.54
CA TYR A 40 -8.09 7.39 3.65
C TYR A 40 -9.00 6.28 4.18
N MET A 41 -8.81 5.88 5.43
CA MET A 41 -9.50 4.77 6.07
C MET A 41 -10.06 5.21 7.43
N ASP A 42 -10.99 4.43 7.95
CA ASP A 42 -11.52 4.62 9.29
C ASP A 42 -10.51 4.12 10.35
N ARG A 43 -9.48 4.95 10.60
CA ARG A 43 -8.30 4.62 11.43
C ARG A 43 -7.88 5.74 12.39
N SER A 44 -8.75 6.72 12.64
CA SER A 44 -8.45 7.87 13.52
C SER A 44 -7.10 8.54 13.23
N THR A 45 -6.73 8.60 11.94
CA THR A 45 -5.45 9.14 11.46
C THR A 45 -5.72 10.37 10.59
N GLU A 46 -5.62 11.57 11.15
CA GLU A 46 -6.13 12.78 10.49
C GLU A 46 -5.05 13.74 10.03
N GLN A 47 -4.02 13.95 10.84
CA GLN A 47 -2.96 14.90 10.53
C GLN A 47 -1.77 14.21 9.88
N PHE A 48 -1.04 14.96 9.06
CA PHE A 48 0.15 14.49 8.39
C PHE A 48 1.19 15.59 8.24
N THR A 49 2.39 15.19 7.91
CA THR A 49 3.55 16.06 7.78
C THR A 49 4.52 15.49 6.75
N GLN A 50 5.55 16.24 6.38
CA GLN A 50 6.61 15.77 5.49
C GLN A 50 7.37 14.56 6.08
N MET A 51 8.04 13.80 5.22
CA MET A 51 8.93 12.70 5.63
C MET A 51 9.98 13.18 6.64
N GLY A 52 10.05 12.52 7.80
CA GLY A 52 10.96 12.85 8.89
C GLY A 52 10.40 13.84 9.90
N GLY A 53 9.24 14.43 9.62
CA GLY A 53 8.53 15.32 10.54
C GLY A 53 7.49 14.61 11.40
N GLU A 54 7.36 13.29 11.32
CA GLU A 54 6.30 12.52 11.99
C GLU A 54 6.22 12.87 13.48
N GLY A 55 5.01 13.07 14.00
CA GLY A 55 4.81 13.47 15.39
C GLY A 55 5.04 14.96 15.70
N THR A 56 5.82 15.70 14.90
CA THR A 56 6.10 17.12 15.17
C THR A 56 4.88 18.05 15.19
N PRO A 57 3.80 17.82 14.42
CA PRO A 57 2.57 18.62 14.57
C PRO A 57 2.01 18.63 15.99
N TRP A 58 2.21 17.54 16.75
CA TRP A 58 1.80 17.43 18.14
C TRP A 58 2.47 18.47 19.04
N LEU A 59 3.75 18.77 18.78
CA LEU A 59 4.54 19.67 19.63
C LEU A 59 3.97 21.09 19.63
N GLY A 60 3.36 21.51 18.51
CA GLY A 60 2.65 22.78 18.43
C GLY A 60 1.22 22.74 19.00
N GLN A 61 0.60 21.56 19.08
CA GLN A 61 -0.82 21.40 19.45
C GLN A 61 -1.04 21.05 20.91
N MET A 62 -0.13 20.30 21.53
CA MET A 62 -0.28 19.71 22.86
C MET A 62 -0.57 20.73 23.98
N HIS A 63 -0.28 22.02 23.75
CA HIS A 63 -0.54 23.10 24.70
C HIS A 63 -1.94 23.73 24.57
N PHE A 64 -2.68 23.40 23.52
CA PHE A 64 -3.93 24.05 23.15
C PHE A 64 -5.11 23.08 23.02
N VAL A 65 -4.90 21.80 23.34
CA VAL A 65 -5.93 20.75 23.25
C VAL A 65 -6.09 20.03 24.59
N GLN A 66 -7.25 19.38 24.78
CA GLN A 66 -7.52 18.54 25.95
C GLN A 66 -6.95 17.12 25.81
N GLU A 67 -6.67 16.71 24.58
CA GLU A 67 -6.05 15.42 24.28
C GLU A 67 -4.69 15.32 25.00
N LYS A 68 -4.44 14.21 25.69
CA LYS A 68 -3.25 14.08 26.52
C LYS A 68 -2.12 13.35 25.81
N HIS A 69 -2.44 12.60 24.77
CA HIS A 69 -1.53 11.68 24.12
C HIS A 69 -1.95 11.45 22.67
N VAL A 70 -0.97 11.30 21.78
CA VAL A 70 -1.20 10.86 20.40
C VAL A 70 -0.22 9.77 20.01
N PHE A 71 -0.59 8.98 19.00
CA PHE A 71 0.32 8.07 18.32
C PHE A 71 0.91 8.74 17.07
N ALA A 72 2.18 8.50 16.74
CA ALA A 72 2.78 8.93 15.48
C ALA A 72 3.25 7.71 14.69
N ASN A 73 2.60 7.42 13.56
CA ASN A 73 3.02 6.36 12.66
C ASN A 73 4.24 6.82 11.86
N MET A 74 5.33 6.04 11.90
CA MET A 74 6.58 6.32 11.19
C MET A 74 7.08 5.04 10.55
N GLY A 75 7.51 5.09 9.28
CA GLY A 75 8.14 3.95 8.62
C GLY A 75 9.60 3.78 9.06
N ASP A 76 10.12 2.57 9.00
CA ASP A 76 11.55 2.26 9.20
C ASP A 76 12.48 3.04 8.25
N GLY A 77 12.12 3.13 6.96
CA GLY A 77 12.87 3.95 6.00
C GLY A 77 12.91 5.44 6.37
N THR A 78 11.78 5.98 6.82
CA THR A 78 11.71 7.37 7.29
C THR A 78 12.53 7.57 8.56
N TYR A 79 12.45 6.63 9.50
CA TYR A 79 13.23 6.65 10.73
C TYR A 79 14.74 6.70 10.44
N ALA A 80 15.21 5.85 9.52
CA ALA A 80 16.62 5.80 9.11
C ALA A 80 17.08 7.08 8.39
N HIS A 81 16.23 7.65 7.52
CA HIS A 81 16.56 8.85 6.76
C HIS A 81 16.62 10.12 7.61
N SER A 82 15.56 10.41 8.38
CA SER A 82 15.47 11.68 9.13
C SER A 82 14.51 11.67 10.34
N GLY A 83 13.67 10.65 10.48
CA GLY A 83 12.62 10.58 11.51
C GLY A 83 13.14 10.46 12.94
N SER A 84 14.38 9.99 13.14
CA SER A 84 15.02 9.98 14.46
C SER A 84 15.11 11.38 15.08
N LEU A 85 15.25 12.44 14.26
CA LEU A 85 15.27 13.82 14.73
C LEU A 85 13.92 14.28 15.29
N ALA A 86 12.80 13.75 14.78
CA ALA A 86 11.48 14.06 15.32
C ALA A 86 11.28 13.50 16.73
N ILE A 87 11.83 12.31 17.00
CA ILE A 87 11.84 11.73 18.35
C ILE A 87 12.67 12.61 19.30
N ARG A 88 13.85 13.05 18.87
CA ARG A 88 14.68 14.00 19.63
C ARG A 88 13.96 15.30 19.95
N ALA A 89 13.27 15.88 18.97
CA ALA A 89 12.48 17.08 19.17
C ALA A 89 11.34 16.87 20.19
N ALA A 90 10.63 15.73 20.12
CA ALA A 90 9.60 15.37 21.07
C ALA A 90 10.16 15.17 22.50
N MET A 91 11.34 14.56 22.62
CA MET A 91 12.04 14.42 23.89
C MET A 91 12.39 15.78 24.50
N ALA A 92 12.95 16.70 23.70
CA ALA A 92 13.30 18.05 24.14
C ALA A 92 12.06 18.86 24.58
N ALA A 93 10.94 18.69 23.88
CA ALA A 93 9.66 19.32 24.21
C ALA A 93 8.95 18.66 25.40
N LYS A 94 9.46 17.53 25.93
CA LYS A 94 8.79 16.72 26.97
C LYS A 94 7.37 16.32 26.56
N ALA A 95 7.17 16.01 25.28
CA ALA A 95 5.87 15.65 24.76
C ALA A 95 5.40 14.29 25.29
N ASN A 96 4.09 14.16 25.48
CA ASN A 96 3.45 12.88 25.77
C ASN A 96 2.95 12.26 24.46
N ILE A 97 3.71 11.32 23.90
CA ILE A 97 3.51 10.80 22.54
C ILE A 97 4.12 9.40 22.40
N THR A 98 3.44 8.51 21.68
CA THR A 98 4.00 7.20 21.29
C THR A 98 4.36 7.19 19.81
N PHE A 99 5.64 7.00 19.50
CA PHE A 99 6.08 6.73 18.13
C PHE A 99 5.90 5.26 17.80
N LYS A 100 5.12 4.98 16.75
CA LYS A 100 4.92 3.65 16.18
C LYS A 100 5.86 3.50 14.99
N ILE A 101 7.03 2.91 15.21
CA ILE A 101 8.02 2.64 14.16
C ILE A 101 7.63 1.32 13.49
N LEU A 102 7.14 1.42 12.26
CA LEU A 102 6.56 0.31 11.51
C LEU A 102 7.63 -0.31 10.61
N VAL A 103 8.28 -1.36 11.11
CA VAL A 103 9.38 -2.04 10.44
C VAL A 103 8.82 -3.10 9.52
N ASN A 104 8.91 -2.84 8.21
CA ASN A 104 8.46 -3.75 7.17
C ASN A 104 9.60 -4.19 6.22
N SER A 105 10.80 -3.67 6.46
CA SER A 105 12.05 -3.95 5.75
C SER A 105 11.99 -3.64 4.25
N ALA A 106 11.20 -2.64 3.85
CA ALA A 106 11.07 -2.22 2.47
C ALA A 106 10.61 -0.76 2.35
N VAL A 107 11.20 0.02 1.42
CA VAL A 107 10.60 1.29 0.99
C VAL A 107 9.45 0.99 0.04
N ALA A 108 8.36 0.48 0.60
CA ALA A 108 7.33 -0.20 -0.17
C ALA A 108 6.52 0.76 -1.07
N MET A 109 6.22 1.98 -0.64
CA MET A 109 5.38 2.87 -1.45
C MET A 109 6.01 3.26 -2.79
N THR A 110 7.34 3.37 -2.85
CA THR A 110 8.09 3.89 -4.01
C THR A 110 8.58 2.81 -4.97
N GLY A 111 8.20 1.55 -4.77
CA GLY A 111 8.58 0.44 -5.67
C GLY A 111 9.21 -0.77 -4.98
N GLY A 112 9.49 -0.69 -3.68
CA GLY A 112 10.09 -1.78 -2.91
C GLY A 112 11.61 -1.77 -2.97
N GLN A 113 12.22 -0.58 -2.97
CA GLN A 113 13.65 -0.43 -2.78
C GLN A 113 14.07 -0.99 -1.41
N GLU A 114 15.31 -1.48 -1.34
CA GLU A 114 15.93 -1.75 -0.04
C GLU A 114 16.10 -0.42 0.71
N PRO A 115 15.71 -0.31 1.99
CA PRO A 115 15.94 0.90 2.76
C PRO A 115 17.44 1.19 2.85
N GLU A 116 17.88 2.35 2.38
CA GLU A 116 19.26 2.81 2.60
C GLU A 116 19.53 2.94 4.10
N GLY A 117 20.67 2.40 4.56
CA GLY A 117 21.06 2.44 5.97
C GLY A 117 20.30 1.47 6.87
N GLU A 118 19.96 0.26 6.38
CA GLU A 118 19.22 -0.81 7.06
C GLU A 118 19.20 -0.72 8.60
N MET A 119 18.15 -0.11 9.14
CA MET A 119 17.91 -0.07 10.57
C MET A 119 17.11 -1.30 11.00
N THR A 120 17.81 -2.31 11.51
CA THR A 120 17.16 -3.49 12.08
C THR A 120 16.47 -3.15 13.41
N VAL A 121 15.50 -3.96 13.83
CA VAL A 121 14.78 -3.79 15.12
C VAL A 121 15.76 -3.60 16.30
N PRO A 122 16.84 -4.41 16.46
CA PRO A 122 17.86 -4.15 17.48
C PRO A 122 18.51 -2.77 17.41
N HIS A 123 18.88 -2.29 16.22
CA HIS A 123 19.50 -0.98 16.06
C HIS A 123 18.52 0.15 16.40
N ILE A 124 17.27 0.05 15.95
CA ILE A 124 16.22 1.04 16.27
C ILE A 124 16.04 1.11 17.79
N ALA A 125 15.85 -0.05 18.43
CA ALA A 125 15.68 -0.13 19.87
C ALA A 125 16.87 0.48 20.63
N ALA A 126 18.10 0.16 20.22
CA ALA A 126 19.32 0.71 20.81
C ALA A 126 19.40 2.23 20.69
N GLN A 127 19.09 2.78 19.50
CA GLN A 127 19.12 4.22 19.27
C GLN A 127 18.07 4.94 20.11
N VAL A 128 16.81 4.53 20.06
CA VAL A 128 15.76 5.22 20.82
C VAL A 128 15.97 5.08 22.33
N ALA A 129 16.55 3.97 22.81
CA ALA A 129 16.97 3.84 24.20
C ALA A 129 18.06 4.86 24.56
N ALA A 130 19.04 5.07 23.68
CA ALA A 130 20.09 6.08 23.87
C ALA A 130 19.53 7.52 23.87
N GLU A 131 18.44 7.79 23.14
CA GLU A 131 17.71 9.06 23.25
C GLU A 131 16.99 9.26 24.60
N GLY A 132 16.84 8.20 25.39
CA GLY A 132 16.20 8.26 26.71
C GLY A 132 14.68 8.12 26.69
N VAL A 133 14.11 7.48 25.65
CA VAL A 133 12.66 7.19 25.61
C VAL A 133 12.23 6.38 26.82
N LYS A 134 11.01 6.65 27.32
CA LYS A 134 10.54 6.12 28.61
C LYS A 134 10.22 4.63 28.58
N ARG A 135 9.73 4.14 27.45
CA ARG A 135 9.28 2.76 27.26
C ARG A 135 9.49 2.35 25.82
N ILE A 136 10.02 1.15 25.63
CA ILE A 136 10.20 0.52 24.31
C ILE A 136 9.50 -0.83 24.33
N VAL A 137 8.64 -1.06 23.32
CA VAL A 137 7.94 -2.33 23.13
C VAL A 137 8.10 -2.77 21.69
N VAL A 138 8.42 -4.05 21.48
CA VAL A 138 8.41 -4.70 20.18
C VAL A 138 7.13 -5.52 20.04
N VAL A 139 6.38 -5.30 18.98
CA VAL A 139 5.17 -6.05 18.62
C VAL A 139 5.42 -6.74 17.28
N SER A 140 5.25 -8.05 17.20
CA SER A 140 5.59 -8.83 15.99
C SER A 140 4.63 -10.01 15.74
N ASP A 141 4.64 -10.54 14.51
CA ASP A 141 4.08 -11.87 14.20
C ASP A 141 4.95 -13.03 14.75
N ASP A 142 6.16 -12.71 15.19
CA ASP A 142 7.15 -13.62 15.76
C ASP A 142 7.96 -12.87 16.83
N PRO A 143 7.41 -12.72 18.05
CA PRO A 143 7.99 -11.86 19.08
C PRO A 143 9.35 -12.32 19.60
N ASP A 144 9.72 -13.59 19.42
CA ASP A 144 10.99 -14.14 19.92
C ASP A 144 12.16 -13.91 18.96
N ARG A 145 11.91 -13.55 17.69
CA ARG A 145 12.92 -13.33 16.63
C ARG A 145 14.11 -12.47 17.05
N HIS A 146 13.87 -11.47 17.89
CA HIS A 146 14.85 -10.47 18.28
C HIS A 146 15.19 -10.49 19.77
N ARG A 147 14.64 -11.41 20.55
CA ARG A 147 14.76 -11.40 22.02
C ARG A 147 16.22 -11.52 22.49
N ASP A 148 17.00 -12.35 21.82
CA ASP A 148 18.39 -12.66 22.19
C ASP A 148 19.43 -11.88 21.35
N ALA A 149 19.00 -10.86 20.60
CA ALA A 149 19.90 -10.08 19.77
C ALA A 149 20.85 -9.22 20.64
N PRO A 150 22.18 -9.28 20.45
CA PRO A 150 23.15 -8.63 21.35
C PRO A 150 22.98 -7.12 21.55
N MET A 151 22.41 -6.41 20.58
CA MET A 151 22.23 -4.94 20.62
C MET A 151 20.92 -4.50 21.26
N ILE A 152 20.03 -5.42 21.63
CA ILE A 152 18.76 -5.05 22.26
C ILE A 152 19.03 -4.48 23.67
N PRO A 153 18.49 -3.29 23.99
CA PRO A 153 18.56 -2.74 25.34
C PRO A 153 17.81 -3.58 26.37
N LYS A 154 18.27 -3.54 27.62
CA LYS A 154 17.51 -4.11 28.75
C LYS A 154 16.17 -3.39 28.91
N GLY A 155 15.11 -4.15 29.23
CA GLY A 155 13.78 -3.60 29.51
C GLY A 155 12.86 -3.44 28.29
N VAL A 156 13.30 -3.84 27.08
CA VAL A 156 12.41 -3.99 25.92
C VAL A 156 11.43 -5.13 26.19
N ALA A 157 10.13 -4.85 26.07
CA ALA A 157 9.10 -5.89 26.13
C ALA A 157 8.76 -6.40 24.72
N TYR A 158 8.32 -7.65 24.64
CA TYR A 158 8.01 -8.33 23.38
C TYR A 158 6.61 -8.91 23.47
N HIS A 159 5.76 -8.56 22.51
CA HIS A 159 4.37 -9.01 22.46
C HIS A 159 4.01 -9.51 21.07
N HIS A 160 3.09 -10.47 21.01
CA HIS A 160 2.53 -10.85 19.72
C HIS A 160 1.57 -9.76 19.23
N ARG A 161 1.43 -9.61 17.90
CA ARG A 161 0.55 -8.59 17.29
C ARG A 161 -0.91 -8.63 17.73
N SER A 162 -1.40 -9.76 18.24
CA SER A 162 -2.75 -9.90 18.80
C SER A 162 -2.95 -9.07 20.07
N GLU A 163 -1.86 -8.72 20.77
CA GLU A 163 -1.89 -7.93 22.00
C GLU A 163 -1.73 -6.41 21.72
N LEU A 164 -1.69 -6.00 20.46
CA LEU A 164 -1.40 -4.62 20.05
C LEU A 164 -2.30 -3.58 20.75
N ASP A 165 -3.60 -3.84 20.90
CA ASP A 165 -4.51 -2.89 21.57
C ASP A 165 -4.14 -2.70 23.05
N ALA A 166 -3.89 -3.79 23.77
CA ALA A 166 -3.52 -3.75 25.18
C ALA A 166 -2.19 -3.01 25.40
N VAL A 167 -1.18 -3.32 24.57
CA VAL A 167 0.12 -2.63 24.60
C VAL A 167 -0.02 -1.14 24.32
N GLN A 168 -0.82 -0.76 23.31
CA GLN A 168 -1.02 0.66 23.00
C GLN A 168 -1.71 1.41 24.14
N ARG A 169 -2.66 0.79 24.86
CA ARG A 169 -3.27 1.40 26.04
C ARG A 169 -2.26 1.62 27.17
N GLU A 170 -1.38 0.66 27.45
CA GLU A 170 -0.27 0.85 28.41
C GLU A 170 0.62 2.05 28.01
N LEU A 171 0.99 2.13 26.73
CA LEU A 171 1.86 3.20 26.23
C LEU A 171 1.18 4.58 26.26
N ARG A 172 -0.13 4.65 26.03
CA ARG A 172 -0.93 5.88 26.15
C ARG A 172 -0.92 6.45 27.56
N GLU A 173 -0.99 5.58 28.57
CA GLU A 173 -0.99 5.99 29.99
C GLU A 173 0.42 6.25 30.55
N THR A 174 1.47 6.02 29.75
CA THR A 174 2.88 6.21 30.18
C THR A 174 3.34 7.64 29.86
N PRO A 175 3.56 8.52 30.85
CA PRO A 175 3.92 9.90 30.57
C PRO A 175 5.28 10.05 29.90
N GLY A 176 5.32 10.84 28.82
CA GLY A 176 6.52 11.18 28.06
C GLY A 176 6.57 10.51 26.69
N VAL A 177 7.76 10.45 26.10
CA VAL A 177 7.93 9.82 24.79
C VAL A 177 8.14 8.32 24.96
N THR A 178 7.31 7.53 24.28
CA THR A 178 7.42 6.07 24.23
C THR A 178 7.52 5.58 22.78
N VAL A 179 8.05 4.38 22.59
CA VAL A 179 8.26 3.78 21.26
C VAL A 179 7.66 2.38 21.20
N LEU A 180 6.81 2.17 20.19
CA LEU A 180 6.34 0.85 19.77
C LEU A 180 6.99 0.52 18.43
N ILE A 181 7.83 -0.51 18.41
CA ILE A 181 8.41 -1.05 17.18
C ILE A 181 7.50 -2.17 16.69
N TYR A 182 6.79 -1.96 15.60
CA TYR A 182 5.94 -2.98 14.98
C TYR A 182 6.74 -3.69 13.89
N ASP A 183 7.22 -4.90 14.18
CA ASP A 183 8.03 -5.72 13.27
C ASP A 183 7.16 -6.69 12.50
N GLN A 184 6.88 -6.39 11.24
CA GLN A 184 6.26 -7.33 10.34
C GLN A 184 6.57 -6.98 8.88
N GLN A 185 7.23 -7.91 8.18
CA GLN A 185 7.66 -7.72 6.78
C GLN A 185 6.51 -7.32 5.84
N CYS A 186 6.82 -6.44 4.88
CA CYS A 186 5.91 -6.08 3.79
C CYS A 186 5.36 -7.32 3.06
N ALA A 187 4.04 -7.42 2.98
CA ALA A 187 3.34 -8.58 2.40
C ALA A 187 3.66 -8.80 0.91
N THR A 188 3.80 -7.71 0.14
CA THR A 188 4.19 -7.78 -1.28
C THR A 188 5.62 -8.31 -1.43
N GLU A 189 6.56 -7.85 -0.61
CA GLU A 189 7.94 -8.33 -0.64
C GLU A 189 8.05 -9.77 -0.17
N ARG A 190 7.32 -10.16 0.88
CA ARG A 190 7.19 -11.55 1.33
C ARG A 190 6.74 -12.46 0.19
N ARG A 191 5.72 -12.05 -0.59
CA ARG A 191 5.27 -12.78 -1.80
C ARG A 191 6.32 -12.79 -2.91
N ARG A 192 7.03 -11.69 -3.16
CA ARG A 192 8.13 -11.63 -4.15
C ARG A 192 9.26 -12.59 -3.78
N LYS A 193 9.69 -12.61 -2.52
CA LYS A 193 10.71 -13.54 -1.99
C LYS A 193 10.26 -14.99 -2.15
N ARG A 194 9.01 -15.31 -1.80
CA ARG A 194 8.42 -16.66 -2.03
C ARG A 194 8.44 -17.04 -3.51
N LYS A 195 8.01 -16.15 -4.43
CA LYS A 195 8.05 -16.44 -5.88
C LYS A 195 9.47 -16.72 -6.40
N ARG A 196 10.49 -16.11 -5.78
CA ARG A 196 11.91 -16.30 -6.10
C ARG A 196 12.59 -17.41 -5.30
N ASN A 197 11.86 -18.17 -4.49
CA ASN A 197 12.38 -19.19 -3.57
C ASN A 197 13.41 -18.66 -2.53
N LEU A 198 13.28 -17.39 -2.15
CA LEU A 198 14.11 -16.71 -1.13
C LEU A 198 13.45 -16.65 0.25
N ALA A 199 12.27 -17.26 0.41
CA ALA A 199 11.54 -17.36 1.68
C ALA A 199 10.72 -18.65 1.70
N PRO A 200 10.41 -19.20 2.88
CA PRO A 200 9.57 -20.40 3.01
C PRO A 200 8.21 -20.22 2.30
N GLN A 201 7.85 -21.22 1.49
CA GLN A 201 6.53 -21.27 0.85
C GLN A 201 5.43 -21.41 1.90
N ALA A 202 4.28 -20.80 1.63
CA ALA A 202 3.14 -20.98 2.51
C ALA A 202 2.52 -22.36 2.31
N THR A 203 2.40 -23.11 3.40
CA THR A 203 1.83 -24.46 3.43
C THR A 203 0.32 -24.46 3.68
N LYS A 204 -0.26 -23.30 4.03
CA LYS A 204 -1.67 -23.14 4.37
C LYS A 204 -2.33 -22.12 3.45
N ARG A 205 -3.62 -22.32 3.16
CA ARG A 205 -4.46 -21.38 2.40
C ARG A 205 -5.83 -21.26 3.04
N ALA A 206 -6.29 -20.03 3.22
CA ALA A 206 -7.66 -19.76 3.66
C ALA A 206 -8.59 -19.69 2.44
N VAL A 207 -9.72 -20.38 2.53
CA VAL A 207 -10.83 -20.33 1.56
C VAL A 207 -12.14 -20.09 2.30
N ILE A 208 -13.11 -19.50 1.61
CA ILE A 208 -14.47 -19.28 2.13
C ILE A 208 -15.39 -20.24 1.39
N ASN A 209 -16.13 -21.07 2.13
CA ASN A 209 -17.17 -21.91 1.57
C ASN A 209 -18.39 -21.04 1.21
N PRO A 210 -18.70 -20.84 -0.09
CA PRO A 210 -19.79 -19.96 -0.49
C PRO A 210 -21.17 -20.48 -0.08
N ARG A 211 -21.32 -21.78 0.19
CA ARG A 211 -22.59 -22.38 0.65
C ARG A 211 -22.92 -22.06 2.11
N VAL A 212 -21.93 -21.59 2.88
CA VAL A 212 -22.06 -21.22 4.31
C VAL A 212 -21.92 -19.71 4.50
N CYS A 213 -21.48 -18.99 3.46
CA CYS A 213 -21.22 -17.56 3.55
C CYS A 213 -22.55 -16.78 3.53
N GLU A 214 -22.72 -15.86 4.47
CA GLU A 214 -23.90 -14.98 4.55
C GLU A 214 -23.61 -13.54 4.14
N ASP A 215 -22.44 -13.28 3.54
CA ASP A 215 -22.00 -11.93 3.14
C ASP A 215 -22.04 -10.87 4.27
N CYS A 216 -21.87 -11.30 5.53
CA CYS A 216 -21.88 -10.40 6.69
C CYS A 216 -20.71 -9.39 6.72
N GLY A 217 -19.65 -9.64 5.94
CA GLY A 217 -18.49 -8.75 5.82
C GLY A 217 -17.51 -8.79 6.99
N ASP A 218 -17.70 -9.65 8.00
CA ASP A 218 -16.84 -9.65 9.18
C ASP A 218 -15.37 -9.98 8.88
N CYS A 219 -15.12 -10.87 7.92
CA CYS A 219 -13.77 -11.14 7.41
C CYS A 219 -13.09 -9.90 6.83
N SER A 220 -13.83 -9.02 6.15
CA SER A 220 -13.33 -7.74 5.63
C SER A 220 -13.14 -6.73 6.76
N ARG A 221 -14.01 -6.70 7.78
CA ARG A 221 -13.87 -5.86 8.96
C ARG A 221 -12.61 -6.22 9.77
N ALA A 222 -12.42 -7.52 10.02
CA ALA A 222 -11.28 -8.05 10.76
C ALA A 222 -9.94 -7.78 10.05
N SER A 223 -9.87 -8.00 8.74
CA SER A 223 -8.60 -7.95 8.00
C SER A 223 -8.34 -6.68 7.19
N ASN A 224 -9.39 -5.95 6.82
CA ASN A 224 -9.30 -4.81 5.89
C ASN A 224 -8.55 -5.21 4.58
N CYS A 225 -8.78 -6.44 4.10
CA CYS A 225 -7.97 -7.07 3.06
C CYS A 225 -8.66 -7.07 1.69
N LEU A 226 -7.99 -6.52 0.67
CA LEU A 226 -8.49 -6.49 -0.71
C LEU A 226 -8.60 -7.86 -1.39
N ALA A 227 -7.95 -8.91 -0.87
CA ALA A 227 -8.11 -10.26 -1.41
C ALA A 227 -9.43 -10.92 -0.99
N VAL A 228 -10.24 -10.29 -0.13
CA VAL A 228 -11.60 -10.74 0.19
C VAL A 228 -12.56 -10.09 -0.81
N GLU A 229 -12.93 -10.84 -1.85
CA GLU A 229 -13.72 -10.34 -2.97
C GLU A 229 -15.18 -10.79 -2.88
N PRO A 230 -16.12 -10.03 -3.48
CA PRO A 230 -17.45 -10.55 -3.75
C PRO A 230 -17.43 -11.75 -4.70
N LEU A 231 -18.37 -12.64 -4.49
CA LEU A 231 -18.67 -13.76 -5.38
C LEU A 231 -20.19 -13.83 -5.56
N GLU A 232 -20.67 -13.61 -6.78
CA GLU A 232 -22.07 -13.83 -7.12
C GLU A 232 -22.36 -15.32 -7.23
N THR A 233 -23.44 -15.78 -6.60
CA THR A 233 -23.87 -17.18 -6.59
C THR A 233 -25.40 -17.26 -6.74
N GLU A 234 -25.92 -18.47 -6.98
CA GLU A 234 -27.36 -18.74 -6.99
C GLU A 234 -28.05 -18.45 -5.63
N PHE A 235 -27.28 -18.45 -4.54
CA PHE A 235 -27.75 -18.15 -3.18
C PHE A 235 -27.56 -16.67 -2.78
N GLY A 236 -27.42 -15.80 -3.79
CA GLY A 236 -27.09 -14.39 -3.62
C GLY A 236 -25.60 -14.10 -3.57
N ARG A 237 -25.26 -12.86 -3.21
CA ARG A 237 -23.88 -12.41 -3.08
C ARG A 237 -23.19 -13.09 -1.90
N LYS A 238 -21.95 -13.53 -2.11
CA LYS A 238 -21.09 -14.22 -1.15
C LYS A 238 -19.70 -13.59 -1.17
N ARG A 239 -18.76 -14.18 -0.41
CA ARG A 239 -17.34 -13.79 -0.41
C ARG A 239 -16.45 -14.94 -0.84
N ARG A 240 -15.32 -14.60 -1.42
CA ARG A 240 -14.22 -15.52 -1.73
C ARG A 240 -12.87 -14.89 -1.39
N ILE A 241 -11.86 -15.73 -1.22
CA ILE A 241 -10.47 -15.28 -1.14
C ILE A 241 -9.84 -15.42 -2.52
N ASP A 242 -9.40 -14.32 -3.12
CA ASP A 242 -8.58 -14.36 -4.33
C ASP A 242 -7.20 -14.96 -3.98
N GLN A 243 -7.00 -16.21 -4.41
CA GLN A 243 -5.77 -16.98 -4.17
C GLN A 243 -4.56 -16.42 -4.94
N SER A 244 -4.79 -15.63 -5.99
CA SER A 244 -3.72 -15.01 -6.78
C SER A 244 -3.16 -13.75 -6.10
N ALA A 245 -4.01 -13.02 -5.38
CA ALA A 245 -3.65 -11.80 -4.65
C ALA A 245 -3.32 -12.03 -3.17
N CYS A 246 -3.86 -13.07 -2.53
CA CYS A 246 -3.67 -13.35 -1.11
C CYS A 246 -2.18 -13.55 -0.76
N ASN A 247 -1.70 -12.79 0.24
CA ASN A 247 -0.34 -12.87 0.78
C ASN A 247 -0.22 -13.77 2.03
N GLN A 248 -1.28 -14.49 2.39
CA GLN A 248 -1.30 -15.48 3.48
C GLN A 248 -0.94 -14.89 4.85
N ASP A 249 -1.53 -13.75 5.19
CA ASP A 249 -1.44 -13.09 6.50
C ASP A 249 -2.46 -13.60 7.53
N PHE A 250 -3.52 -14.27 7.06
CA PHE A 250 -4.57 -14.94 7.83
C PHE A 250 -5.39 -14.08 8.81
N SER A 251 -5.16 -12.77 8.92
CA SER A 251 -5.98 -11.89 9.77
C SER A 251 -7.48 -11.90 9.41
N CYS A 252 -7.86 -12.36 8.22
CA CYS A 252 -9.27 -12.54 7.86
C CYS A 252 -9.96 -13.68 8.62
N VAL A 253 -9.20 -14.67 9.06
CA VAL A 253 -9.69 -15.83 9.83
C VAL A 253 -9.95 -15.46 11.29
N GLU A 254 -9.40 -14.34 11.77
CA GLU A 254 -9.67 -13.82 13.12
C GLU A 254 -11.11 -13.26 13.25
N GLY A 255 -11.83 -13.10 12.14
CA GLY A 255 -13.26 -12.78 12.16
C GLY A 255 -14.12 -13.97 12.60
N PHE A 256 -15.29 -13.67 13.17
CA PHE A 256 -16.30 -14.63 13.55
C PHE A 256 -17.08 -15.10 12.31
N CYS A 257 -16.47 -16.00 11.52
CA CYS A 257 -17.03 -16.48 10.27
C CYS A 257 -16.99 -18.02 10.20
N PRO A 258 -18.16 -18.70 10.23
CA PRO A 258 -18.22 -20.17 10.16
C PRO A 258 -17.89 -20.72 8.78
N SER A 259 -17.78 -19.86 7.76
CA SER A 259 -17.55 -20.27 6.37
C SER A 259 -16.07 -20.51 6.03
N PHE A 260 -15.13 -20.16 6.92
CA PHE A 260 -13.71 -20.36 6.65
C PHE A 260 -13.30 -21.82 6.72
N VAL A 261 -12.52 -22.24 5.73
CA VAL A 261 -11.81 -23.52 5.72
C VAL A 261 -10.34 -23.23 5.44
N THR A 262 -9.44 -23.87 6.19
CA THR A 262 -8.00 -23.78 5.95
C THR A 262 -7.52 -25.07 5.29
N LEU A 263 -7.00 -24.97 4.08
CA LEU A 263 -6.44 -26.08 3.34
C LEU A 263 -4.93 -26.14 3.60
N VAL A 264 -4.41 -27.34 3.87
CA VAL A 264 -2.98 -27.61 4.07
C VAL A 264 -2.44 -28.35 2.85
N GLY A 265 -1.33 -27.89 2.28
CA GLY A 265 -0.70 -28.50 1.11
C GLY A 265 -1.45 -28.32 -0.22
N ALA A 266 -2.55 -27.57 -0.24
CA ALA A 266 -3.33 -27.35 -1.45
C ALA A 266 -2.66 -26.32 -2.39
N GLU A 267 -2.65 -26.65 -3.69
CA GLU A 267 -2.23 -25.74 -4.76
C GLU A 267 -3.43 -25.17 -5.52
N PRO A 268 -3.41 -23.88 -5.93
CA PRO A 268 -4.45 -23.33 -6.77
C PRO A 268 -4.53 -24.08 -8.10
N ALA A 269 -5.75 -24.42 -8.52
CA ALA A 269 -5.97 -25.01 -9.83
C ALA A 269 -5.44 -24.08 -10.93
N LYS A 270 -4.71 -24.66 -11.90
CA LYS A 270 -4.28 -23.91 -13.08
C LYS A 270 -5.52 -23.65 -13.96
N PRO A 271 -5.73 -22.41 -14.43
CA PRO A 271 -6.80 -22.14 -15.37
C PRO A 271 -6.61 -22.98 -16.63
N ALA A 272 -7.71 -23.50 -17.18
CA ALA A 272 -7.68 -24.21 -18.45
C ALA A 272 -7.12 -23.29 -19.54
N VAL A 273 -6.20 -23.81 -20.34
CA VAL A 273 -5.67 -23.08 -21.49
C VAL A 273 -6.83 -22.90 -22.48
N LYS A 274 -7.24 -21.65 -22.71
CA LYS A 274 -8.21 -21.37 -23.77
C LYS A 274 -7.57 -21.75 -25.11
N PRO A 275 -8.30 -22.42 -26.01
CA PRO A 275 -7.76 -22.72 -27.34
C PRO A 275 -7.33 -21.43 -28.01
N ALA A 276 -6.16 -21.45 -28.65
CA ALA A 276 -5.69 -20.32 -29.44
C ALA A 276 -6.74 -20.01 -30.53
N PHE A 277 -6.93 -18.73 -30.83
CA PHE A 277 -7.75 -18.33 -31.96
C PHE A 277 -7.15 -18.96 -33.23
N ALA A 278 -7.92 -19.84 -33.87
CA ALA A 278 -7.45 -20.64 -35.01
C ALA A 278 -7.60 -19.94 -36.37
N GLY A 279 -8.19 -18.74 -36.40
CA GLY A 279 -8.36 -17.95 -37.62
C GLY A 279 -7.17 -17.02 -37.88
N THR A 280 -7.11 -16.48 -39.09
CA THR A 280 -6.28 -15.31 -39.40
C THR A 280 -6.96 -14.05 -38.88
N LEU A 281 -6.19 -13.22 -38.16
CA LEU A 281 -6.64 -11.87 -37.79
C LEU A 281 -6.35 -10.93 -38.97
N PRO A 282 -7.25 -9.99 -39.29
CA PRO A 282 -6.93 -8.95 -40.26
C PRO A 282 -5.77 -8.09 -39.74
N ASP A 283 -5.00 -7.51 -40.67
CA ASP A 283 -3.98 -6.54 -40.31
C ASP A 283 -4.62 -5.35 -39.56
N PRO A 284 -4.05 -4.93 -38.43
CA PRO A 284 -4.60 -3.82 -37.66
C PRO A 284 -4.45 -2.52 -38.44
N VAL A 285 -5.52 -1.73 -38.49
CA VAL A 285 -5.43 -0.34 -38.96
C VAL A 285 -4.71 0.47 -37.89
N LEU A 286 -3.51 0.95 -38.20
CA LEU A 286 -2.72 1.73 -37.26
C LEU A 286 -3.33 3.14 -37.10
N PRO A 287 -3.54 3.60 -35.86
CA PRO A 287 -4.01 4.96 -35.63
C PRO A 287 -2.90 5.96 -35.99
N GLU A 288 -3.28 7.07 -36.62
CA GLU A 288 -2.40 8.20 -36.92
C GLU A 288 -2.89 9.45 -36.20
N PRO A 289 -1.98 10.35 -35.75
CA PRO A 289 -2.38 11.60 -35.11
C PRO A 289 -3.43 12.36 -35.93
N ARG A 290 -4.40 12.98 -35.25
CA ARG A 290 -5.39 13.87 -35.86
C ARG A 290 -4.71 14.95 -36.70
N GLU A 291 -5.42 15.47 -37.69
CA GLU A 291 -4.91 16.57 -38.51
C GLU A 291 -4.57 17.78 -37.62
N GLY A 292 -3.37 18.34 -37.80
CA GLY A 292 -2.86 19.44 -36.97
C GLY A 292 -2.26 19.03 -35.61
N GLU A 293 -2.36 17.76 -35.21
CA GLU A 293 -1.76 17.24 -33.98
C GLU A 293 -0.42 16.54 -34.25
N SER A 294 0.53 16.70 -33.32
CA SER A 294 1.86 16.10 -33.43
C SER A 294 1.94 14.67 -32.88
N ALA A 295 0.91 14.20 -32.17
CA ALA A 295 0.89 12.88 -31.55
C ALA A 295 -0.52 12.30 -31.42
N TRP A 296 -0.59 10.97 -31.41
CA TRP A 296 -1.75 10.21 -30.99
C TRP A 296 -1.71 10.06 -29.47
N ASN A 297 -2.78 10.48 -28.81
CA ASN A 297 -2.88 10.62 -27.37
C ASN A 297 -3.63 9.42 -26.76
N ILE A 298 -2.90 8.58 -26.04
CA ILE A 298 -3.41 7.39 -25.36
C ILE A 298 -3.50 7.68 -23.86
N LEU A 299 -4.71 7.58 -23.32
CA LEU A 299 -4.96 7.59 -21.89
C LEU A 299 -5.13 6.16 -21.39
N LEU A 300 -4.26 5.72 -20.49
CA LEU A 300 -4.42 4.45 -19.80
C LEU A 300 -4.95 4.72 -18.38
N ALA A 301 -6.00 4.01 -17.96
CA ALA A 301 -6.62 4.18 -16.65
C ALA A 301 -6.84 2.82 -15.98
N GLY A 302 -6.52 2.70 -14.70
CA GLY A 302 -6.78 1.47 -13.96
C GLY A 302 -6.38 1.57 -12.50
N ILE A 303 -6.23 0.42 -11.84
CA ILE A 303 -5.84 0.34 -10.44
C ILE A 303 -4.39 -0.14 -10.32
N GLY A 304 -3.68 0.32 -9.29
CA GLY A 304 -2.36 -0.20 -8.94
C GLY A 304 -2.31 -1.73 -8.92
N GLY A 305 -1.32 -2.30 -9.60
CA GLY A 305 -1.14 -3.75 -9.75
C GLY A 305 -1.81 -4.38 -10.98
N GLN A 306 -2.58 -3.64 -11.78
CA GLN A 306 -3.19 -4.14 -13.02
C GLN A 306 -2.30 -4.00 -14.28
N GLY A 307 -1.08 -3.48 -14.14
CA GLY A 307 -0.11 -3.38 -15.24
C GLY A 307 -0.28 -2.15 -16.15
N VAL A 308 -1.03 -1.13 -15.73
CA VAL A 308 -1.27 0.12 -16.49
C VAL A 308 0.04 0.78 -16.95
N THR A 309 1.01 0.93 -16.04
CA THR A 309 2.32 1.54 -16.33
C THR A 309 3.21 0.62 -17.16
N ALA A 310 3.12 -0.70 -16.93
CA ALA A 310 3.84 -1.69 -17.75
C ALA A 310 3.36 -1.65 -19.21
N LEU A 311 2.05 -1.51 -19.44
CA LEU A 311 1.49 -1.34 -20.78
C LEU A 311 2.01 -0.07 -21.45
N SER A 312 2.05 1.07 -20.73
CA SER A 312 2.65 2.31 -21.24
C SER A 312 4.10 2.11 -21.67
N ALA A 313 4.91 1.48 -20.82
CA ALA A 313 6.32 1.22 -21.11
C ALA A 313 6.51 0.31 -22.34
N ILE A 314 5.68 -0.74 -22.47
CA ILE A 314 5.70 -1.64 -23.63
C ILE A 314 5.35 -0.87 -24.91
N LEU A 315 4.26 -0.10 -24.89
CA LEU A 315 3.82 0.70 -26.05
C LEU A 315 4.85 1.77 -26.43
N GLY A 316 5.40 2.47 -25.44
CA GLY A 316 6.43 3.48 -25.65
C GLY A 316 7.72 2.89 -26.25
N MET A 317 8.14 1.72 -25.76
CA MET A 317 9.31 1.03 -26.32
C MET A 317 9.05 0.53 -27.74
N ALA A 318 7.87 -0.02 -28.02
CA ALA A 318 7.49 -0.44 -29.37
C ALA A 318 7.52 0.74 -30.35
N ALA A 319 6.90 1.87 -29.99
CA ALA A 319 6.93 3.09 -30.79
C ALA A 319 8.35 3.64 -31.00
N HIS A 320 9.19 3.60 -29.96
CA HIS A 320 10.60 3.99 -30.07
C HIS A 320 11.36 3.12 -31.09
N LEU A 321 11.14 1.81 -31.08
CA LEU A 321 11.75 0.88 -32.04
C LEU A 321 11.28 1.12 -33.48
N GLU A 322 10.07 1.65 -33.67
CA GLU A 322 9.55 2.10 -34.97
C GLU A 322 10.08 3.48 -35.40
N GLY A 323 10.91 4.15 -34.59
CA GLY A 323 11.40 5.49 -34.87
C GLY A 323 10.33 6.58 -34.70
N ARG A 324 9.31 6.35 -33.86
CA ARG A 324 8.31 7.34 -33.48
C ARG A 324 8.74 8.04 -32.18
N PRO A 325 8.63 9.37 -32.08
CA PRO A 325 8.90 10.05 -30.82
C PRO A 325 7.80 9.75 -29.80
N VAL A 326 8.18 9.60 -28.53
CA VAL A 326 7.28 9.24 -27.43
C VAL A 326 7.49 10.18 -26.25
N ARG A 327 6.39 10.66 -25.66
CA ARG A 327 6.40 11.32 -24.35
C ARG A 327 5.34 10.68 -23.47
N SER A 328 5.68 10.42 -22.21
CA SER A 328 4.74 9.83 -21.25
C SER A 328 4.85 10.50 -19.88
N VAL A 329 3.73 10.53 -19.17
CA VAL A 329 3.67 10.85 -17.75
C VAL A 329 2.82 9.82 -17.03
N ASP A 330 3.45 9.15 -16.07
CA ASP A 330 2.84 8.14 -15.23
C ASP A 330 2.48 8.79 -13.90
N MET A 331 1.19 8.78 -13.55
CA MET A 331 0.76 9.17 -12.22
C MET A 331 0.38 7.91 -11.44
N LEU A 332 1.29 7.54 -10.56
CA LEU A 332 1.09 6.46 -9.61
C LEU A 332 0.18 6.98 -8.49
N GLY A 333 -0.94 6.29 -8.25
CA GLY A 333 -1.71 6.50 -7.01
C GLY A 333 -0.83 6.22 -5.80
N LEU A 334 -1.11 6.90 -4.68
CA LEU A 334 -0.38 6.75 -3.40
C LEU A 334 -0.26 5.29 -2.91
N ALA A 335 -1.10 4.39 -3.42
CA ALA A 335 -1.09 2.97 -3.10
C ALA A 335 -0.58 2.12 -4.27
N GLN A 336 0.31 1.17 -3.97
CA GLN A 336 0.76 0.16 -4.95
C GLN A 336 -0.38 -0.71 -5.48
N LYS A 337 -1.42 -0.93 -4.66
CA LYS A 337 -2.64 -1.68 -5.02
C LYS A 337 -3.87 -0.95 -4.50
N GLY A 338 -4.96 -0.95 -5.26
CA GLY A 338 -6.24 -0.36 -4.85
C GLY A 338 -6.39 1.14 -5.15
N GLY A 339 -5.29 1.89 -5.29
CA GLY A 339 -5.33 3.29 -5.73
C GLY A 339 -5.49 3.43 -7.25
N GLY A 340 -6.15 4.49 -7.68
CA GLY A 340 -6.25 4.84 -9.11
C GLY A 340 -4.87 5.19 -9.70
N VAL A 341 -4.60 4.67 -10.88
CA VAL A 341 -3.39 4.88 -11.67
C VAL A 341 -3.79 5.33 -13.05
N TYR A 342 -3.11 6.34 -13.58
CA TYR A 342 -3.34 6.85 -14.91
C TYR A 342 -2.03 7.21 -15.58
N VAL A 343 -1.97 6.91 -16.88
CA VAL A 343 -0.82 7.20 -17.71
C VAL A 343 -1.30 7.96 -18.93
N GLN A 344 -0.63 9.07 -19.23
CA GLN A 344 -0.81 9.81 -20.46
C GLN A 344 0.38 9.48 -21.35
N LEU A 345 0.12 8.85 -22.49
CA LEU A 345 1.13 8.41 -23.45
C LEU A 345 0.85 9.08 -24.79
N ARG A 346 1.85 9.75 -25.34
CA ARG A 346 1.77 10.44 -26.63
C ARG A 346 2.77 9.83 -27.59
N ILE A 347 2.30 9.39 -28.75
CA ILE A 347 3.10 8.73 -29.78
C ILE A 347 3.02 9.54 -31.08
N GLY A 348 4.16 10.00 -31.58
CA GLY A 348 4.24 10.77 -32.82
C GLY A 348 4.29 9.92 -34.09
N ARG A 349 4.53 10.60 -35.21
CA ARG A 349 4.68 9.97 -36.53
C ARG A 349 6.06 9.35 -36.69
N VAL A 350 6.17 8.35 -37.58
CA VAL A 350 7.46 7.74 -37.92
C VAL A 350 8.39 8.81 -38.48
N GLY A 351 9.61 8.91 -37.93
CA GLY A 351 10.63 9.86 -38.38
C GLY A 351 10.42 11.32 -37.94
N ALA A 352 9.38 11.62 -37.16
CA ALA A 352 9.19 12.94 -36.55
C ALA A 352 10.24 13.22 -35.47
N ALA A 353 10.53 14.49 -35.21
CA ALA A 353 11.51 14.88 -34.20
C ALA A 353 10.93 14.69 -32.79
N ALA A 354 11.79 14.37 -31.81
CA ALA A 354 11.37 14.21 -30.41
C ALA A 354 10.78 15.50 -29.79
N ASP A 355 11.14 16.65 -30.33
CA ASP A 355 10.68 17.96 -29.88
C ASP A 355 9.35 18.39 -30.50
N ASP A 356 8.85 17.67 -31.51
CA ASP A 356 7.51 17.89 -32.07
C ASP A 356 6.41 17.60 -31.03
N ILE A 357 6.72 16.79 -30.02
CA ILE A 357 5.85 16.55 -28.85
C ILE A 357 6.36 17.41 -27.69
N ALA A 358 5.85 18.64 -27.60
CA ALA A 358 6.30 19.64 -26.62
C ALA A 358 6.05 19.25 -25.14
N SER A 359 5.05 18.42 -24.86
CA SER A 359 4.64 18.07 -23.49
C SER A 359 4.20 16.61 -23.39
N PRO A 360 4.53 15.90 -22.29
CA PRO A 360 4.00 14.57 -22.03
C PRO A 360 2.52 14.57 -21.64
N ARG A 361 1.94 15.74 -21.31
CA ARG A 361 0.54 15.85 -20.90
C ARG A 361 -0.38 15.92 -22.11
N ILE A 362 -1.52 15.25 -21.99
CA ILE A 362 -2.66 15.33 -22.91
C ILE A 362 -3.54 16.47 -22.43
N ASP A 363 -3.95 17.33 -23.36
CA ASP A 363 -4.85 18.46 -23.08
C ASP A 363 -6.29 17.99 -22.88
N ALA A 364 -7.12 18.87 -22.30
CA ALA A 364 -8.53 18.58 -22.09
C ALA A 364 -9.23 18.26 -23.43
N GLY A 365 -10.02 17.19 -23.46
CA GLY A 365 -10.71 16.73 -24.67
C GLY A 365 -9.81 16.17 -25.78
N ALA A 366 -8.51 16.00 -25.55
CA ALA A 366 -7.56 15.65 -26.59
C ALA A 366 -7.14 14.16 -26.61
N ALA A 367 -7.67 13.32 -25.71
CA ALA A 367 -7.40 11.89 -25.74
C ALA A 367 -8.08 11.22 -26.95
N ASP A 368 -7.29 10.53 -27.78
CA ASP A 368 -7.75 9.80 -28.95
C ASP A 368 -8.18 8.37 -28.61
N LEU A 369 -7.57 7.78 -27.58
CA LEU A 369 -7.85 6.43 -27.10
C LEU A 369 -7.83 6.39 -25.57
N LEU A 370 -8.88 5.83 -24.96
CA LEU A 370 -8.89 5.40 -23.57
C LEU A 370 -8.81 3.88 -23.49
N VAL A 371 -7.77 3.36 -22.84
CA VAL A 371 -7.72 1.96 -22.41
C VAL A 371 -7.92 1.92 -20.90
N SER A 372 -9.03 1.32 -20.47
CA SER A 372 -9.38 1.25 -19.06
C SER A 372 -9.42 -0.19 -18.55
N ALA A 373 -8.73 -0.44 -17.44
CA ALA A 373 -8.85 -1.65 -16.63
C ALA A 373 -9.71 -1.44 -15.36
N ASP A 374 -10.16 -0.20 -15.10
CA ASP A 374 -11.13 0.11 -14.05
C ASP A 374 -12.01 1.30 -14.43
N MET A 375 -13.33 1.04 -14.46
CA MET A 375 -14.34 2.01 -14.87
C MET A 375 -14.46 3.22 -13.92
N VAL A 376 -14.22 3.03 -12.61
CA VAL A 376 -14.32 4.14 -11.64
C VAL A 376 -13.18 5.13 -11.86
N VAL A 377 -11.96 4.64 -12.14
CA VAL A 377 -10.81 5.49 -12.47
C VAL A 377 -11.04 6.21 -13.81
N ALA A 378 -11.55 5.51 -14.82
CA ALA A 378 -11.87 6.11 -16.13
C ALA A 378 -12.89 7.27 -16.04
N HIS A 379 -13.90 7.15 -15.18
CA HIS A 379 -14.87 8.23 -14.95
C HIS A 379 -14.47 9.21 -13.84
N GLY A 380 -13.26 9.08 -13.29
CA GLY A 380 -12.72 9.92 -12.23
C GLY A 380 -12.42 11.35 -12.68
N ARG A 381 -12.15 12.23 -11.71
CA ARG A 381 -11.86 13.66 -11.96
C ARG A 381 -10.63 13.90 -12.84
N THR A 382 -9.71 12.96 -12.89
CA THR A 382 -8.46 13.11 -13.65
C THR A 382 -8.59 12.63 -15.09
N ALA A 383 -9.24 11.49 -15.33
CA ALA A 383 -9.35 10.91 -16.66
C ALA A 383 -10.44 11.59 -17.51
N ARG A 384 -11.62 11.83 -16.92
CA ARG A 384 -12.79 12.32 -17.64
C ARG A 384 -12.56 13.65 -18.39
N PRO A 385 -11.89 14.68 -17.83
CA PRO A 385 -11.66 15.94 -18.56
C PRO A 385 -10.78 15.81 -19.80
N LEU A 386 -10.02 14.72 -19.92
CA LEU A 386 -9.12 14.49 -21.06
C LEU A 386 -9.85 13.83 -22.24
N LEU A 387 -11.01 13.22 -21.99
CA LEU A 387 -11.81 12.57 -23.01
C LEU A 387 -12.53 13.64 -23.85
N GLY A 388 -12.50 13.47 -25.17
CA GLY A 388 -13.30 14.28 -26.09
C GLY A 388 -14.81 14.16 -25.83
N PRO A 389 -15.62 15.08 -26.39
CA PRO A 389 -17.08 15.05 -26.29
C PRO A 389 -17.72 13.77 -26.85
#